data_AF-A0A3D2T3E9-F1
#
_entry.id   AF-A0A3D2T3E9-F1
#
_cell.length_a   1.000
_cell.length_b   1.000
_cell.length_c   1.000
_cell.angle_alpha   90.00
_cell.angle_beta   90.00
_cell.angle_gamma   90.00
#
_symmetry.space_group_name_H-M   'P 1'
#
loop_
_entity.id
_entity.type
_entity.pdbx_description
1 polymer ?
#
loop_
_entity_poly.entity_id
_entity_poly.type
_entity_poly.pdbx_seq_one_letter_code
_entity_poly.pdbx_strand_id
1 'polypeptide(L)'
;STLCGACVDVCPVRIPIPELLVHWREKAVEEGLTSAIESAGIKAYTKAAERPGIFRAAGAVLRRMPLDAGGRALPILSGWVKERSAPESSAKSFMQQWKEGIE
;
A
#
# COMPACT_ATOMS: atom_id res chain seq x y z
N SER A 1 -8.59 -2.27 7.20
CA SER A 1 -8.69 -3.42 8.12
C SER A 1 -7.62 -4.42 7.74
N THR A 2 -6.82 -4.88 8.71
CA THR A 2 -5.79 -5.93 8.52
C THR A 2 -6.38 -7.34 8.48
N LEU A 3 -7.72 -7.47 8.64
CA LEU A 3 -8.45 -8.74 8.63
C LEU A 3 -7.83 -9.80 9.57
N CYS A 4 -7.28 -9.37 10.72
CA CYS A 4 -6.51 -10.23 11.62
C CYS A 4 -7.34 -11.18 12.51
N GLY A 5 -8.65 -11.30 12.30
CA GLY A 5 -9.50 -12.23 13.07
C GLY A 5 -9.90 -11.80 14.49
N ALA A 6 -9.11 -10.92 15.14
CA ALA A 6 -9.27 -10.57 16.55
C ALA A 6 -10.69 -10.12 16.96
N CYS A 7 -11.43 -9.45 16.08
CA CYS A 7 -12.81 -9.04 16.36
C CYS A 7 -13.78 -10.23 16.50
N VAL A 8 -13.56 -11.33 15.79
CA VAL A 8 -14.37 -12.55 15.89
C VAL A 8 -14.06 -13.27 17.20
N ASP A 9 -12.77 -13.34 17.55
CA ASP A 9 -12.29 -14.07 18.74
C ASP A 9 -12.86 -13.51 20.04
N VAL A 10 -13.00 -12.19 20.14
CA VAL A 10 -13.53 -11.52 21.33
C VAL A 10 -15.06 -11.41 21.31
N CYS A 11 -15.72 -11.73 20.20
CA CYS A 11 -17.15 -11.50 20.06
C CYS A 11 -17.95 -12.59 20.81
N PRO A 12 -18.75 -12.25 21.82
CA PRO A 12 -19.50 -13.23 22.61
C PRO A 12 -20.55 -13.99 21.78
N VAL A 13 -21.01 -13.40 20.68
CA VAL A 13 -22.01 -13.97 19.76
C VAL A 13 -21.38 -14.47 18.44
N ARG A 14 -20.05 -14.45 18.32
CA ARG A 14 -19.28 -14.97 17.17
C ARG A 14 -19.70 -14.41 15.81
N ILE A 15 -19.86 -13.10 15.70
CA ILE A 15 -20.13 -12.45 14.39
C ILE A 15 -18.88 -12.54 13.51
N PRO A 16 -18.97 -13.08 12.28
CA PRO A 16 -17.82 -13.26 11.39
C PRO A 16 -17.49 -11.97 10.61
N ILE A 17 -17.12 -10.90 11.33
CA ILE A 17 -16.87 -9.57 10.74
C ILE A 17 -15.85 -9.60 9.59
N PRO A 18 -14.68 -10.27 9.69
CA PRO A 18 -13.69 -10.28 8.60
C PRO A 18 -14.22 -10.90 7.31
N GLU A 19 -14.97 -12.00 7.42
CA GLU A 19 -15.58 -12.69 6.27
C GLU A 19 -16.64 -11.81 5.62
N LEU A 20 -17.52 -11.21 6.44
CA LEU A 20 -18.52 -10.25 5.94
C LEU A 20 -17.85 -9.07 5.23
N LEU A 21 -16.76 -8.53 5.77
CA LEU A 21 -16.02 -7.44 5.13
C LEU A 21 -15.44 -7.85 3.77
N VAL A 22 -14.90 -9.06 3.65
CA VAL A 22 -14.39 -9.57 2.35
C VAL A 22 -15.54 -9.75 1.37
N HIS A 23 -16.63 -10.41 1.79
CA HIS A 23 -17.81 -10.62 0.96
C HIS A 23 -18.40 -9.31 0.41
N TRP A 24 -18.55 -8.29 1.26
CA TRP A 24 -19.08 -7.00 0.81
C TRP A 24 -18.10 -6.23 -0.08
N ARG A 25 -16.79 -6.43 0.09
CA ARG A 25 -15.79 -5.84 -0.82
C ARG A 25 -15.86 -6.49 -2.20
N GLU A 26 -16.01 -7.81 -2.28
CA GLU A 26 -16.20 -8.52 -3.54
C GLU A 26 -17.46 -8.02 -4.24
N LYS A 27 -18.58 -7.97 -3.50
CA LYS A 27 -19.85 -7.46 -4.03
C LYS A 27 -19.77 -6.01 -4.50
N ALA A 28 -19.05 -5.14 -3.76
CA ALA A 28 -18.84 -3.76 -4.18
C ALA A 28 -18.04 -3.65 -5.48
N VAL A 29 -17.11 -4.58 -5.75
CA VAL A 29 -16.39 -4.66 -7.02
C VAL A 29 -17.33 -5.11 -8.15
N GLU A 30 -18.12 -6.16 -7.91
CA GLU A 30 -19.10 -6.68 -8.88
C GLU A 30 -20.15 -5.64 -9.27
N GLU A 31 -20.61 -4.86 -8.30
CA GLU A 31 -21.57 -3.76 -8.50
C GLU A 31 -20.93 -2.49 -9.09
N GLY A 32 -19.61 -2.49 -9.34
CA GLY A 32 -18.90 -1.36 -9.93
C GLY A 32 -18.79 -0.14 -9.00
N LEU A 33 -18.91 -0.33 -7.68
CA LEU A 33 -18.81 0.73 -6.67
C LEU A 33 -17.37 1.17 -6.39
N THR A 34 -16.37 0.52 -7.01
CA THR A 34 -14.97 0.89 -6.90
C THR A 34 -14.63 2.14 -7.71
N SER A 35 -13.75 3.00 -7.19
CA SER A 35 -13.27 4.17 -7.92
C SER A 35 -12.53 3.78 -9.20
N ALA A 36 -12.87 4.42 -10.32
CA ALA A 36 -12.20 4.22 -11.60
C ALA A 36 -10.71 4.63 -11.54
N ILE A 37 -10.40 5.70 -10.78
CA ILE A 37 -9.03 6.18 -10.59
C ILE A 37 -8.20 5.15 -9.83
N GLU A 38 -8.78 4.56 -8.78
CA GLU A 38 -8.13 3.51 -7.99
C GLU A 38 -7.85 2.28 -8.87
N SER A 39 -8.86 1.82 -9.61
CA SER A 39 -8.73 0.69 -10.53
C SER A 39 -7.65 0.92 -11.59
N ALA A 40 -7.58 2.13 -12.17
CA ALA A 40 -6.54 2.50 -13.12
C ALA A 40 -5.15 2.56 -12.46
N GLY A 41 -5.06 3.13 -11.27
CA GLY A 41 -3.82 3.21 -10.48
C GLY A 41 -3.25 1.84 -10.14
N ILE A 42 -4.09 0.91 -9.68
CA ILE A 42 -3.67 -0.47 -9.40
C ILE A 42 -3.21 -1.17 -10.67
N LYS A 43 -3.94 -1.05 -11.79
CA LYS A 43 -3.51 -1.64 -13.08
C LYS A 43 -2.17 -1.09 -13.57
N ALA A 44 -1.95 0.21 -13.41
CA ALA A 44 -0.67 0.84 -13.76
C ALA A 44 0.47 0.34 -12.86
N TYR A 45 0.22 0.23 -11.55
CA TYR A 45 1.16 -0.34 -10.60
C TYR A 45 1.52 -1.79 -10.96
N THR A 46 0.54 -2.66 -11.23
CA THR A 46 0.77 -4.05 -11.63
C THR A 46 1.68 -4.14 -12.84
N LYS A 47 1.40 -3.38 -13.91
CA LYS A 47 2.23 -3.35 -15.12
C LYS A 47 3.68 -2.89 -14.86
N ALA A 48 3.89 -2.00 -13.89
CA ALA A 48 5.22 -1.56 -13.49
C ALA A 48 5.93 -2.61 -12.62
N ALA A 49 5.21 -3.22 -11.68
CA ALA A 49 5.73 -4.22 -10.74
C ALA A 49 6.12 -5.53 -11.43
N GLU A 50 5.37 -5.95 -12.44
CA GLU A 50 5.68 -7.11 -13.29
C GLU A 50 6.98 -6.95 -14.10
N ARG A 51 7.51 -5.73 -14.22
CA ARG A 51 8.74 -5.43 -14.95
C ARG A 51 9.87 -5.06 -13.98
N PRO A 52 10.77 -6.00 -13.63
CA PRO A 52 11.77 -5.78 -12.57
C PRO A 52 12.69 -4.57 -12.82
N GLY A 53 13.02 -4.27 -14.08
CA GLY A 53 13.84 -3.11 -14.43
C GLY A 53 13.17 -1.78 -14.09
N ILE A 54 11.90 -1.62 -14.49
CA ILE A 54 11.11 -0.41 -14.21
C ILE A 54 10.87 -0.28 -12.71
N PHE A 55 10.45 -1.36 -12.06
CA PHE A 55 10.17 -1.36 -10.63
C PHE A 55 11.40 -0.96 -9.79
N ARG A 56 12.58 -1.50 -10.12
CA ARG A 56 13.83 -1.15 -9.43
C ARG A 56 14.25 0.29 -9.71
N ALA A 57 14.14 0.77 -10.95
CA ALA A 57 14.48 2.14 -11.31
C ALA A 57 13.57 3.15 -10.59
N ALA A 58 12.25 2.91 -10.62
CA ALA A 58 11.27 3.73 -9.91
C ALA A 58 11.56 3.76 -8.40
N GLY A 59 11.82 2.59 -7.79
CA GLY A 59 12.19 2.50 -6.38
C GLY A 59 13.53 3.19 -6.04
N ALA A 60 14.49 3.26 -6.96
CA ALA A 60 15.74 3.98 -6.75
C ALA A 60 15.58 5.51 -6.84
N VAL A 61 14.66 5.99 -7.69
CA VAL A 61 14.32 7.41 -7.79
C VAL A 61 13.50 7.85 -6.59
N LEU A 62 12.41 7.15 -6.29
CA LEU A 62 11.48 7.50 -5.21
C LEU A 62 12.15 7.50 -3.84
N ARG A 63 13.12 6.61 -3.60
CA ARG A 63 13.88 6.57 -2.34
C ARG A 63 14.72 7.81 -2.08
N ARG A 64 15.14 8.53 -3.13
CA ARG A 64 15.88 9.80 -2.99
C ARG A 64 14.98 11.00 -2.81
N MET A 65 13.66 10.83 -2.97
CA MET A 65 12.69 11.91 -2.83
C MET A 65 12.25 12.02 -1.36
N PRO A 66 12.42 13.18 -0.70
CA PRO A 66 11.96 13.36 0.67
C PRO A 66 10.42 13.33 0.70
N LEU A 67 9.85 12.32 1.37
CA LEU A 67 8.41 12.12 1.48
C LEU A 67 7.69 13.26 2.21
N ASP A 68 8.37 13.97 3.13
CA ASP A 68 7.77 15.14 3.80
C ASP A 68 7.52 16.31 2.84
N ALA A 69 8.43 16.55 1.89
CA ALA A 69 8.27 17.61 0.89
C ALA A 69 7.41 17.14 -0.30
N GLY A 70 7.69 15.93 -0.80
CA GLY A 70 6.98 15.35 -1.95
C GLY A 70 5.54 14.91 -1.64
N GLY A 71 5.30 14.40 -0.44
CA GLY A 71 3.99 13.92 -0.01
C GLY A 71 3.00 15.04 0.29
N ARG A 72 3.48 16.23 0.72
CA ARG A 72 2.62 17.43 0.83
C ARG A 72 2.11 17.92 -0.53
N ALA A 73 2.90 17.74 -1.58
CA ALA A 73 2.52 18.12 -2.94
C ALA A 73 1.53 17.13 -3.60
N LEU A 74 1.36 15.93 -3.03
CA LEU A 74 0.45 14.91 -3.53
C LEU A 74 -0.88 14.99 -2.76
N PRO A 75 -2.01 15.32 -3.43
CA PRO A 75 -3.31 15.49 -2.77
C PRO A 75 -3.77 14.27 -1.94
N ILE A 76 -3.32 13.08 -2.32
CA ILE A 76 -3.66 11.81 -1.65
C ILE A 76 -2.83 11.60 -0.38
N LEU A 77 -1.63 12.18 -0.30
CA LEU A 77 -0.69 12.01 0.81
C LEU A 77 -0.61 13.22 1.73
N SER A 78 -1.11 14.38 1.31
CA SER A 78 -1.02 15.64 2.05
C SER A 78 -1.65 15.55 3.45
N GLY A 79 -2.80 14.87 3.58
CA GLY A 79 -3.43 14.62 4.88
C GLY A 79 -2.61 13.69 5.78
N TRP A 80 -1.93 12.70 5.21
CA TRP A 80 -1.10 11.76 5.96
C TRP A 80 0.18 12.43 6.48
N VAL A 81 0.87 13.20 5.63
CA VAL A 81 2.11 13.92 5.98
C VAL A 81 1.86 15.08 6.96
N LYS A 82 0.61 15.56 7.06
CA LYS A 82 0.24 16.58 8.05
C LYS A 82 0.27 16.03 9.48
N GLU A 83 -0.23 14.81 9.66
CA GLU A 83 -0.38 14.19 10.98
C GLU A 83 0.79 13.24 11.34
N ARG A 84 1.61 12.86 10.36
CA ARG A 84 2.71 11.90 10.54
C ARG A 84 3.99 12.43 9.90
N SER A 85 5.10 12.26 10.61
CA SER A 85 6.43 12.42 10.03
C SER A 85 6.70 11.30 9.02
N ALA A 86 7.18 11.66 7.83
CA ALA A 86 7.63 10.63 6.90
C ALA A 86 8.81 9.85 7.50
N PRO A 87 8.84 8.51 7.35
CA PRO A 87 10.02 7.75 7.70
C PRO A 87 11.19 8.15 6.80
N GLU A 88 12.40 8.16 7.37
CA GLU A 88 13.62 8.35 6.59
C GLU A 88 13.76 7.19 5.58
N SER A 89 14.08 7.52 4.34
CA SER A 89 14.26 6.50 3.31
C SER A 89 15.57 5.76 3.55
N SER A 90 15.57 4.43 3.39
CA SER A 90 16.79 3.64 3.54
C SER A 90 17.82 4.03 2.47
N ALA A 91 19.11 4.00 2.79
CA ALA A 91 20.14 4.26 1.78
C ALA A 91 20.13 3.20 0.64
N LYS A 92 19.89 1.94 0.99
CA LYS A 92 19.91 0.78 0.09
C LYS A 92 18.54 0.12 0.02
N SER A 93 18.14 -0.35 -1.16
CA SER A 93 16.94 -1.19 -1.28
C SER A 93 17.21 -2.57 -0.71
N PHE A 94 16.15 -3.30 -0.33
CA PHE A 94 16.25 -4.68 0.12
C PHE A 94 17.06 -5.56 -0.84
N MET A 95 16.84 -5.46 -2.15
CA MET A 95 17.59 -6.22 -3.15
C MET A 95 19.08 -5.88 -3.18
N GLN A 96 19.46 -4.64 -2.86
CA GLN A 96 20.86 -4.24 -2.76
C GLN A 96 21.49 -4.84 -1.49
N GLN A 97 20.80 -4.71 -0.35
CA GLN A 97 21.23 -5.30 0.92
C GLN A 97 21.38 -6.84 0.79
N TRP A 98 20.41 -7.50 0.15
CA TRP A 98 20.44 -8.94 -0.12
C TRP A 98 21.66 -9.37 -0.92
N LYS A 99 22.06 -8.58 -1.93
CA LYS A 99 23.23 -8.89 -2.76
C LYS A 99 24.55 -8.65 -2.01
N GLU A 100 24.56 -7.71 -1.08
CA GLU A 100 25.74 -7.38 -0.27
C GLU A 100 25.95 -8.35 0.90
N GLY A 101 24.95 -9.20 1.20
CA GLY A 101 24.93 -10.05 2.38
C GLY A 101 24.29 -9.27 3.53
N ILE A 102 23.03 -9.58 3.83
CA ILE A 102 22.35 -9.05 5.02
C ILE A 102 22.94 -9.82 6.21
N GLU A 103 23.72 -9.15 7.06
CA GLU A 103 24.05 -9.64 8.39
C GLU A 103 22.87 -9.46 9.35
#